data_AF-A0A850SKS9-F1
#
_entry.id   AF-A0A850SKS9-F1
#
_cell.length_a   1.000
_cell.length_b   1.000
_cell.length_c   1.000
_cell.angle_alpha   90.00
_cell.angle_beta   90.00
_cell.angle_gamma   90.00
#
_symmetry.space_group_name_H-M   'P 1'
#
loop_
_entity.id
_entity.type
_entity.pdbx_description
1 polymer ?
#
loop_
_entity_poly.entity_id
_entity_poly.type
_entity_poly.pdbx_seq_one_letter_code
_entity_poly.pdbx_strand_id
1 'polypeptide(L)'
;AFTSFPFIDGLTWNRDNCYSIFKNAGIKLKENGRWRVPAEFSQEEKSAILDAIAKFVATSNKTSPGVIDDLIGYVYTLAGEDKRSQLRDAREFATLLNACGRIGKPGVGVAICMGDRNAMLTAGEEINAQYRTTLRNYISAIFSEKWRVTDDGANAFVNGDGLVVQDMLGAVSSLLSGSPTLAGRLVFVRTLAPDGTYKFSSRKSLGCASRANLGLVMRHCAESVKGTGGGHAAAAGCRIPSSSLDSFLSCLKAAVNDEKFATS
;
A
#
# COMPACT_ATOMS: atom_id res chain seq x y z
N ALA A 1 -7.78 -6.03 10.02
CA ALA A 1 -8.13 -4.59 10.00
C ALA A 1 -7.02 -3.71 9.42
N PHE A 2 -5.75 -3.85 9.83
CA PHE A 2 -4.69 -2.94 9.32
C PHE A 2 -3.92 -3.49 8.11
N THR A 3 -4.09 -4.78 7.79
CA THR A 3 -3.57 -5.37 6.55
C THR A 3 -4.07 -4.58 5.35
N SER A 4 -3.13 -4.06 4.58
CA SER A 4 -3.41 -3.31 3.35
C SER A 4 -2.83 -3.97 2.10
N PHE A 5 -2.03 -5.03 2.28
CA PHE A 5 -1.53 -5.93 1.23
C PHE A 5 -1.57 -7.37 1.73
N PRO A 6 -2.46 -8.22 1.18
CA PRO A 6 -3.53 -7.84 0.25
C PRO A 6 -4.56 -6.92 0.93
N PHE A 7 -5.22 -6.05 0.15
CA PHE A 7 -6.41 -5.35 0.63
C PHE A 7 -7.57 -6.35 0.62
N ILE A 8 -8.27 -6.50 1.75
CA ILE A 8 -9.40 -7.41 1.85
C ILE A 8 -10.66 -6.57 2.01
N ASP A 9 -11.49 -6.53 0.96
CA ASP A 9 -12.72 -5.75 0.97
C ASP A 9 -13.62 -6.17 2.14
N GLY A 10 -14.10 -5.21 2.92
CA GLY A 10 -14.90 -5.48 4.11
C GLY A 10 -14.12 -5.88 5.37
N LEU A 11 -12.81 -6.17 5.33
CA LEU A 11 -11.98 -6.40 6.53
C LEU A 11 -10.90 -5.34 6.72
N THR A 12 -10.28 -4.85 5.65
CA THR A 12 -9.32 -3.75 5.74
C THR A 12 -10.04 -2.50 6.23
N TRP A 13 -9.48 -1.88 7.27
CA TRP A 13 -10.01 -0.77 8.07
C TRP A 13 -11.37 -0.99 8.75
N ASN A 14 -11.91 -2.21 8.74
CA ASN A 14 -13.16 -2.55 9.43
C ASN A 14 -12.87 -3.46 10.64
N ARG A 15 -12.68 -2.84 11.81
CA ARG A 15 -12.39 -3.58 13.06
C ARG A 15 -13.57 -4.44 13.50
N ASP A 16 -14.79 -3.97 13.30
CA ASP A 16 -16.01 -4.66 13.76
C ASP A 16 -16.25 -5.94 12.95
N ASN A 17 -16.06 -5.89 11.63
CA ASN A 17 -16.09 -7.08 10.79
C ASN A 17 -14.97 -8.04 11.17
N CYS A 18 -13.72 -7.57 11.35
CA CYS A 18 -12.63 -8.44 11.81
C CYS A 18 -12.94 -9.12 13.15
N TYR A 19 -13.48 -8.37 14.11
CA TYR A 19 -13.86 -8.93 15.40
C TYR A 19 -14.97 -9.98 15.26
N SER A 20 -15.99 -9.67 14.46
CA SER A 20 -17.14 -10.55 14.24
C SER A 20 -16.75 -11.86 13.56
N ILE A 21 -15.91 -11.83 12.51
CA ILE A 21 -15.49 -13.06 11.82
C ILE A 21 -14.72 -14.00 12.75
N PHE A 22 -13.82 -13.47 13.58
CA PHE A 22 -13.00 -14.29 14.45
C PHE A 22 -13.78 -14.81 15.64
N LYS A 23 -14.67 -13.98 16.20
CA LYS A 23 -15.60 -14.40 17.24
C LYS A 23 -16.50 -15.54 16.76
N ASN A 24 -17.05 -15.43 15.55
CA ASN A 24 -17.93 -16.45 14.96
C ASN A 24 -17.18 -17.75 14.62
N ALA A 25 -15.88 -17.66 14.33
CA ALA A 25 -15.00 -18.81 14.15
C ALA A 25 -14.51 -19.44 15.49
N GLY A 26 -14.97 -18.95 16.63
CA GLY A 26 -14.60 -19.48 17.95
C GLY A 26 -13.22 -19.06 18.44
N ILE A 27 -12.56 -18.10 17.77
CA ILE A 27 -11.21 -17.66 18.12
C ILE A 27 -11.27 -16.74 19.33
N LYS A 28 -10.60 -17.14 20.42
CA LYS A 28 -10.51 -16.34 21.64
C LYS A 28 -9.50 -15.21 21.44
N LEU A 29 -9.98 -14.02 21.05
CA LEU A 29 -9.12 -12.85 20.79
C LEU A 29 -8.59 -12.16 22.06
N LYS A 30 -9.18 -12.45 23.22
CA LYS A 30 -8.78 -11.88 24.52
C LYS A 30 -8.48 -12.95 25.54
N GLU A 31 -7.44 -12.73 26.32
CA GLU A 31 -7.08 -13.57 27.47
C GLU A 31 -6.92 -12.64 28.67
N ASN A 32 -7.54 -12.94 29.82
CA ASN A 32 -7.48 -12.10 31.03
C ASN A 32 -7.79 -10.60 30.77
N GLY A 33 -8.76 -10.32 29.89
CA GLY A 33 -9.17 -8.96 29.53
C GLY A 33 -8.24 -8.23 28.54
N ARG A 34 -7.02 -8.72 28.28
CA ARG A 34 -6.09 -8.16 27.28
C ARG A 34 -6.30 -8.76 25.90
N TRP A 35 -6.06 -7.97 24.86
CA TRP A 35 -5.99 -8.47 23.48
C TRP A 35 -4.74 -9.33 23.28
N ARG A 36 -4.91 -10.46 22.59
CA ARG A 36 -3.81 -11.31 22.18
C ARG A 36 -3.11 -10.75 20.95
N VAL A 37 -1.80 -10.97 20.87
CA VAL A 37 -0.98 -10.63 19.69
C VAL A 37 -0.80 -11.85 18.77
N PRO A 38 -0.44 -11.68 17.47
CA PRO A 38 -0.20 -12.79 16.56
C PRO A 38 0.75 -13.88 17.08
N ALA A 39 1.75 -13.50 17.86
CA ALA A 39 2.73 -14.41 18.47
C ALA A 39 2.14 -15.30 19.59
N GLU A 40 0.96 -14.97 20.12
CA GLU A 40 0.28 -15.72 21.18
C GLU A 40 -0.72 -16.76 20.65
N PHE A 41 -0.93 -16.85 19.32
CA PHE A 41 -1.80 -17.84 18.71
C PHE A 41 -1.04 -19.11 18.32
N SER A 42 -1.60 -20.28 18.61
CA SER A 42 -1.07 -21.57 18.18
C SER A 42 -1.17 -21.73 16.66
N GLN A 43 -0.52 -22.77 16.10
CA GLN A 43 -0.60 -23.01 14.67
C GLN A 43 -2.03 -23.39 14.24
N GLU A 44 -2.75 -24.13 15.07
CA GLU A 44 -4.14 -24.51 14.87
C GLU A 44 -5.05 -23.28 14.88
N GLU A 45 -4.83 -22.34 15.80
CA GLU A 45 -5.58 -21.09 15.84
C GLU A 45 -5.27 -20.19 14.64
N LYS A 46 -4.02 -20.16 14.17
CA LYS A 46 -3.65 -19.44 12.95
C LYS A 46 -4.32 -20.03 11.72
N SER A 47 -4.40 -21.36 11.60
CA SER A 47 -5.17 -22.03 10.55
C SER A 47 -6.66 -21.67 10.62
N ALA A 48 -7.25 -21.70 11.82
CA ALA A 48 -8.65 -21.30 12.00
C ALA A 48 -8.91 -19.82 11.64
N ILE A 49 -7.95 -18.92 11.93
CA ILE A 49 -7.98 -17.52 11.51
C ILE A 49 -8.01 -17.42 9.98
N LEU A 50 -7.13 -18.16 9.29
CA LEU A 50 -7.06 -18.17 7.83
C LEU A 50 -8.35 -18.72 7.21
N ASP A 51 -8.89 -19.81 7.74
CA ASP A 51 -10.16 -20.40 7.28
C ASP A 51 -11.33 -19.44 7.43
N ALA A 52 -11.37 -18.69 8.54
CA ALA A 52 -12.39 -17.67 8.77
C ALA A 52 -12.30 -16.53 7.73
N ILE A 53 -11.09 -16.09 7.41
CA ILE A 53 -10.85 -15.07 6.38
C ILE A 53 -11.22 -15.62 5.00
N ALA A 54 -10.83 -16.85 4.67
CA ALA A 54 -11.14 -17.51 3.40
C ALA A 54 -12.65 -17.64 3.16
N LYS A 55 -13.40 -18.06 4.19
CA LYS A 55 -14.87 -18.11 4.14
C LYS A 55 -15.46 -16.73 3.88
N PHE A 56 -14.97 -15.70 4.57
CA PHE A 56 -15.44 -14.33 4.38
C PHE A 56 -15.17 -13.83 2.95
N VAL A 57 -13.95 -14.05 2.45
CA VAL A 57 -13.54 -13.69 1.09
C VAL A 57 -14.38 -14.42 0.03
N ALA A 58 -14.65 -15.71 0.21
CA ALA A 58 -15.47 -16.51 -0.71
C ALA A 58 -16.92 -16.02 -0.78
N THR A 59 -17.44 -15.44 0.30
CA THR A 59 -18.78 -14.81 0.31
C THR A 59 -18.80 -13.38 -0.25
N SER A 60 -17.63 -12.78 -0.50
CA SER A 60 -17.50 -11.43 -1.02
C SER A 60 -17.25 -11.45 -2.53
N ASN A 61 -18.22 -10.95 -3.32
CA ASN A 61 -18.11 -10.83 -4.78
C ASN A 61 -17.03 -9.84 -5.26
N LYS A 62 -16.31 -9.18 -4.34
CA LYS A 62 -15.38 -8.08 -4.63
C LYS A 62 -13.92 -8.40 -4.31
N THR A 63 -13.60 -9.61 -3.89
CA THR A 63 -12.21 -9.97 -3.52
C THR A 63 -11.66 -10.99 -4.52
N SER A 64 -10.42 -10.80 -4.99
CA SER A 64 -9.84 -11.70 -5.99
C SER A 64 -9.54 -13.09 -5.40
N PRO A 65 -9.70 -14.19 -6.16
CA PRO A 65 -9.52 -15.56 -5.66
C PRO A 65 -8.15 -15.84 -5.01
N GLY A 66 -7.08 -15.18 -5.47
CA GLY A 66 -5.71 -15.35 -4.94
C GLY A 66 -5.37 -14.59 -3.65
N VAL A 67 -6.31 -13.81 -3.08
CA VAL A 67 -6.03 -13.03 -1.85
C VAL A 67 -5.64 -13.91 -0.67
N ILE A 68 -6.13 -15.16 -0.63
CA ILE A 68 -5.80 -16.09 0.46
C ILE A 68 -4.37 -16.60 0.33
N ASP A 69 -3.90 -16.86 -0.89
CA ASP A 69 -2.53 -17.28 -1.14
C ASP A 69 -1.54 -16.18 -0.71
N ASP A 70 -1.91 -14.91 -0.92
CA ASP A 70 -1.11 -13.75 -0.48
C ASP A 70 -1.02 -13.60 1.06
N LEU A 71 -1.90 -14.25 1.83
CA LEU A 71 -1.86 -14.24 3.29
C LEU A 71 -0.88 -15.28 3.86
N ILE A 72 -0.46 -16.24 3.05
CA ILE A 72 0.45 -17.31 3.44
C ILE A 72 1.84 -17.00 2.90
N GLY A 73 2.83 -16.98 3.78
CA GLY A 73 4.20 -16.74 3.36
C GLY A 73 5.20 -16.71 4.51
N TYR A 74 6.41 -16.30 4.18
CA TYR A 74 7.49 -16.20 5.15
C TYR A 74 7.28 -15.03 6.11
N VAL A 75 7.43 -15.31 7.40
CA VAL A 75 7.44 -14.32 8.47
C VAL A 75 8.83 -14.33 9.11
N TYR A 76 9.49 -13.18 9.08
CA TYR A 76 10.80 -13.01 9.71
C TYR A 76 10.60 -12.46 11.12
N THR A 77 10.89 -13.31 12.11
CA THR A 77 10.72 -12.99 13.53
C THR A 77 12.04 -12.52 14.12
N LEU A 78 12.07 -11.31 14.68
CA LEU A 78 13.21 -10.77 15.41
C LEU A 78 13.16 -11.29 16.85
N ALA A 79 13.87 -12.40 17.12
CA ALA A 79 13.74 -13.15 18.37
C ALA A 79 14.11 -12.34 19.62
N GLY A 80 14.99 -11.34 19.50
CA GLY A 80 15.42 -10.46 20.58
C GLY A 80 14.40 -9.39 20.99
N GLU A 81 13.35 -9.17 20.19
CA GLU A 81 12.27 -8.24 20.54
C GLU A 81 11.22 -8.91 21.43
N ASP A 82 10.57 -8.12 22.28
CA ASP A 82 9.48 -8.60 23.13
C ASP A 82 8.37 -9.30 22.31
N LYS A 83 7.82 -10.40 22.85
CA LYS A 83 6.81 -11.22 22.15
C LYS A 83 5.56 -10.45 21.73
N ARG A 84 5.25 -9.37 22.44
CA ARG A 84 4.06 -8.54 22.24
C ARG A 84 4.36 -7.22 21.55
N SER A 85 5.63 -6.90 21.33
CA SER A 85 6.05 -5.73 20.56
C SER A 85 5.76 -5.93 19.08
N GLN A 86 5.27 -4.87 18.43
CA GLN A 86 5.17 -4.82 16.96
C GLN A 86 6.52 -4.97 16.27
N LEU A 87 7.64 -4.68 16.96
CA LEU A 87 8.99 -4.79 16.41
C LEU A 87 9.41 -6.23 16.15
N ARG A 88 8.74 -7.20 16.78
CA ARG A 88 9.08 -8.63 16.65
C ARG A 88 8.84 -9.16 15.24
N ASP A 89 7.88 -8.60 14.52
CA ASP A 89 7.65 -8.92 13.11
C ASP A 89 8.45 -7.92 12.25
N ALA A 90 9.39 -8.42 11.45
CA ALA A 90 10.26 -7.55 10.64
C ALA A 90 9.47 -6.70 9.61
N ARG A 91 8.31 -7.17 9.14
CA ARG A 91 7.45 -6.41 8.21
C ARG A 91 6.74 -5.28 8.94
N GLU A 92 6.23 -5.51 10.15
CA GLU A 92 5.65 -4.45 10.97
C GLU A 92 6.71 -3.43 11.41
N PHE A 93 7.92 -3.89 11.77
CA PHE A 93 9.02 -2.99 12.08
C PHE A 93 9.43 -2.15 10.85
N ALA A 94 9.59 -2.76 9.67
CA ALA A 94 9.85 -2.01 8.45
C ALA A 94 8.75 -0.97 8.15
N THR A 95 7.48 -1.31 8.43
CA THR A 95 6.35 -0.39 8.27
C THR A 95 6.45 0.81 9.22
N LEU A 96 6.81 0.58 10.49
CA LEU A 96 7.07 1.62 11.48
C LEU A 96 8.18 2.58 11.02
N LEU A 97 9.31 2.04 10.56
CA LEU A 97 10.44 2.83 10.08
C LEU A 97 10.06 3.65 8.83
N ASN A 98 9.32 3.05 7.90
CA ASN A 98 8.81 3.73 6.71
C ASN A 98 7.87 4.89 7.07
N ALA A 99 7.00 4.71 8.07
CA ALA A 99 6.13 5.78 8.56
C ALA A 99 6.94 6.93 9.14
N CYS A 100 7.98 6.64 9.93
CA CYS A 100 8.90 7.65 10.47
C CYS A 100 9.58 8.47 9.36
N GLY A 101 10.08 7.81 8.31
CA GLY A 101 10.68 8.50 7.18
C GLY A 101 9.69 9.41 6.43
N ARG A 102 8.48 8.92 6.13
CA ARG A 102 7.48 9.64 5.33
C ARG A 102 6.82 10.82 6.04
N ILE A 103 6.79 10.81 7.37
CA ILE A 103 6.30 11.93 8.19
C ILE A 103 7.45 12.91 8.53
N GLY A 104 8.65 12.72 7.97
CA GLY A 104 9.77 13.63 8.18
C GLY A 104 10.42 13.51 9.55
N LYS A 105 10.24 12.36 10.22
CA LYS A 105 10.85 12.04 11.53
C LYS A 105 11.78 10.82 11.46
N PRO A 106 12.74 10.74 10.50
CA PRO A 106 13.61 9.58 10.37
C PRO A 106 14.48 9.34 11.61
N GLY A 107 14.83 10.39 12.36
CA GLY A 107 15.61 10.27 13.60
C GLY A 107 14.94 9.41 14.67
N VAL A 108 13.60 9.42 14.74
CA VAL A 108 12.85 8.52 15.63
C VAL A 108 13.08 7.06 15.23
N GLY A 109 12.97 6.75 13.93
CA GLY A 109 13.23 5.42 13.41
C GLY A 109 14.67 4.95 13.67
N VAL A 110 15.66 5.82 13.47
CA VAL A 110 17.06 5.52 13.78
C VAL A 110 17.25 5.21 15.26
N ALA A 111 16.69 6.02 16.16
CA ALA A 111 16.82 5.80 17.60
C ALA A 111 16.17 4.48 18.06
N ILE A 112 15.04 4.08 17.46
CA ILE A 112 14.44 2.75 17.69
C ILE A 112 15.41 1.66 17.22
N CYS A 113 16.00 1.77 16.03
CA CYS A 113 17.01 0.81 15.55
C CYS A 113 18.23 0.72 16.49
N MET A 114 18.60 1.83 17.15
CA MET A 114 19.70 1.90 18.12
C MET A 114 19.36 1.34 19.51
N GLY A 115 18.13 0.84 19.72
CA GLY A 115 17.76 0.15 20.95
C GLY A 115 16.83 0.92 21.88
N ASP A 116 16.38 2.13 21.53
CA ASP A 116 15.39 2.83 22.35
C ASP A 116 14.02 2.13 22.23
N ARG A 117 13.61 1.46 23.31
CA ARG A 117 12.32 0.76 23.46
C ARG A 117 11.33 1.52 24.34
N ASN A 118 11.65 2.76 24.68
CA ASN A 118 10.85 3.60 25.56
C ASN A 118 10.31 4.79 24.75
N ALA A 119 10.83 5.99 24.97
CA ALA A 119 10.30 7.23 24.41
C ALA A 119 10.24 7.22 22.88
N MET A 120 11.27 6.71 22.22
CA MET A 120 11.31 6.70 20.75
C MET A 120 10.39 5.64 20.16
N LEU A 121 10.24 4.48 20.82
CA LEU A 121 9.26 3.48 20.39
C LEU A 121 7.84 4.01 20.52
N THR A 122 7.48 4.64 21.64
CA THR A 122 6.17 5.28 21.83
C THR A 122 5.92 6.35 20.77
N ALA A 123 6.90 7.22 20.51
CA ALA A 123 6.78 8.23 19.46
C ALA A 123 6.61 7.59 18.06
N GLY A 124 7.33 6.50 17.78
CA GLY A 124 7.19 5.73 16.54
C GLY A 124 5.79 5.14 16.39
N GLU A 125 5.23 4.57 17.45
CA GLU A 125 3.88 4.01 17.47
C GLU A 125 2.81 5.04 17.15
N GLU A 126 2.91 6.23 17.74
CA GLU A 126 2.03 7.36 17.45
C GLU A 126 2.15 7.80 15.99
N ILE A 127 3.38 7.91 15.47
CA ILE A 127 3.64 8.25 14.06
C ILE A 127 3.01 7.20 13.13
N ASN A 128 3.16 5.90 13.41
CA ASN A 128 2.59 4.83 12.61
C ASN A 128 1.05 4.86 12.64
N ALA A 129 0.44 5.15 13.79
CA ALA A 129 -1.01 5.30 13.91
C ALA A 129 -1.53 6.50 13.11
N GLN A 130 -0.85 7.64 13.18
CA GLN A 130 -1.17 8.84 12.38
C GLN A 130 -1.01 8.55 10.89
N TYR A 131 0.11 7.94 10.49
CA TYR A 131 0.39 7.54 9.11
C TYR A 131 -0.71 6.65 8.52
N ARG A 132 -1.14 5.61 9.25
CA ARG A 132 -2.24 4.72 8.83
C ARG A 132 -3.56 5.47 8.67
N THR A 133 -3.84 6.42 9.57
CA THR A 133 -5.05 7.26 9.52
C THR A 133 -5.03 8.19 8.30
N THR A 134 -3.91 8.84 8.04
CA THR A 134 -3.73 9.71 6.87
C THR A 134 -3.91 8.94 5.57
N LEU A 135 -3.32 7.74 5.45
CA LEU A 135 -3.50 6.89 4.27
C LEU A 135 -4.96 6.51 4.05
N ARG A 136 -5.67 6.09 5.11
CA ARG A 136 -7.10 5.79 5.03
C ARG A 136 -7.90 6.99 4.51
N ASN A 137 -7.61 8.19 5.01
CA ASN A 137 -8.30 9.41 4.61
C ASN A 137 -8.07 9.73 3.13
N TYR A 138 -6.83 9.59 2.63
CA TYR A 138 -6.52 9.78 1.21
C TYR A 138 -7.29 8.80 0.33
N ILE A 139 -7.26 7.51 0.66
CA ILE A 139 -7.95 6.49 -0.14
C ILE A 139 -9.46 6.69 -0.11
N SER A 140 -10.03 7.04 1.05
CA SER A 140 -11.46 7.36 1.16
C SER A 140 -11.85 8.54 0.28
N ALA A 141 -11.08 9.64 0.30
CA ALA A 141 -11.35 10.83 -0.50
C ALA A 141 -11.23 10.54 -2.01
N ILE A 142 -10.20 9.78 -2.41
CA ILE A 142 -9.99 9.36 -3.80
C ILE A 142 -11.19 8.59 -4.35
N PHE A 143 -11.76 7.65 -3.57
CA PHE A 143 -12.90 6.86 -4.03
C PHE A 143 -14.26 7.56 -3.85
N SER A 144 -14.39 8.53 -2.93
CA SER A 144 -15.64 9.30 -2.79
C SER A 144 -15.78 10.40 -3.85
N GLU A 145 -14.68 10.99 -4.27
CA GLU A 145 -14.66 12.09 -5.25
C GLU A 145 -14.41 11.55 -6.66
N LYS A 146 -15.48 11.18 -7.38
CA LYS A 146 -15.40 10.50 -8.69
C LYS A 146 -14.48 11.17 -9.72
N TRP A 147 -14.35 12.50 -9.70
CA TRP A 147 -13.49 13.26 -10.62
C TRP A 147 -11.99 12.98 -10.43
N ARG A 148 -11.59 12.39 -9.29
CA ARG A 148 -10.20 12.06 -9.00
C ARG A 148 -9.72 10.81 -9.72
N VAL A 149 -10.60 9.96 -10.25
CA VAL A 149 -10.23 8.71 -10.90
C VAL A 149 -10.77 8.69 -12.32
N THR A 150 -9.87 8.55 -13.30
CA THR A 150 -10.21 8.24 -14.69
C THR A 150 -9.73 6.82 -14.98
N ASP A 151 -10.66 5.90 -15.25
CA ASP A 151 -10.38 4.50 -15.56
C ASP A 151 -10.85 4.19 -16.98
N ASP A 152 -9.93 3.68 -17.82
CA ASP A 152 -10.20 3.25 -19.20
C ASP A 152 -10.25 1.72 -19.36
N GLY A 153 -10.24 0.99 -18.25
CA GLY A 153 -10.25 -0.47 -18.18
C GLY A 153 -8.86 -1.09 -18.08
N ALA A 154 -7.87 -0.53 -18.79
CA ALA A 154 -6.48 -0.98 -18.75
C ALA A 154 -5.62 -0.12 -17.80
N ASN A 155 -5.95 1.17 -17.69
CA ASN A 155 -5.22 2.17 -16.93
C ASN A 155 -6.17 2.94 -16.01
N ALA A 156 -5.71 3.16 -14.78
CA ALA A 156 -6.36 4.04 -13.82
C ALA A 156 -5.47 5.23 -13.52
N PHE A 157 -5.93 6.43 -13.89
CA PHE A 157 -5.28 7.70 -13.60
C PHE A 157 -5.93 8.34 -12.39
N VAL A 158 -5.13 8.57 -11.35
CA VAL A 158 -5.59 9.09 -10.06
C VAL A 158 -4.99 10.47 -9.82
N ASN A 159 -5.87 11.45 -9.63
CA ASN A 159 -5.55 12.83 -9.32
C ASN A 159 -5.50 13.06 -7.79
N GLY A 160 -4.28 13.06 -7.26
CA GLY A 160 -3.99 13.40 -5.87
C GLY A 160 -3.73 14.89 -5.62
N ASP A 161 -3.89 15.76 -6.63
CA ASP A 161 -3.64 17.20 -6.49
C ASP A 161 -4.49 17.79 -5.35
N GLY A 162 -3.85 18.62 -4.52
CA GLY A 162 -4.48 19.25 -3.35
C GLY A 162 -4.87 18.29 -2.20
N LEU A 163 -4.63 16.98 -2.35
CA LEU A 163 -4.99 15.95 -1.38
C LEU A 163 -3.76 15.20 -0.86
N VAL A 164 -3.01 14.58 -1.76
CA VAL A 164 -1.91 13.68 -1.44
C VAL A 164 -0.60 14.45 -1.45
N VAL A 165 0.10 14.51 -0.32
CA VAL A 165 1.45 15.09 -0.28
C VAL A 165 2.46 14.17 -0.98
N GLN A 166 3.49 14.77 -1.58
CA GLN A 166 4.47 14.07 -2.43
C GLN A 166 5.13 12.85 -1.77
N ASP A 167 5.46 12.92 -0.48
CA ASP A 167 6.15 11.83 0.25
C ASP A 167 5.24 10.62 0.51
N MET A 168 3.93 10.84 0.40
CA MET A 168 2.90 9.81 0.57
C MET A 168 2.50 9.17 -0.76
N LEU A 169 2.86 9.77 -1.89
CA LEU A 169 2.42 9.35 -3.23
C LEU A 169 2.71 7.87 -3.50
N GLY A 170 3.92 7.40 -3.14
CA GLY A 170 4.31 6.01 -3.33
C GLY A 170 3.58 4.99 -2.45
N ALA A 171 3.04 5.41 -1.29
CA ALA A 171 2.20 4.54 -0.46
C ALA A 171 0.77 4.55 -0.94
N VAL A 172 0.25 5.71 -1.32
CA VAL A 172 -1.08 5.83 -1.91
C VAL A 172 -1.17 4.99 -3.19
N SER A 173 -0.20 5.10 -4.10
CA SER A 173 -0.15 4.30 -5.33
C SER A 173 -0.09 2.80 -5.05
N SER A 174 0.71 2.41 -4.05
CA SER A 174 0.74 1.02 -3.59
C SER A 174 -0.66 0.60 -3.13
N LEU A 175 -1.30 1.35 -2.24
CA LEU A 175 -2.59 0.94 -1.64
C LEU A 175 -3.68 0.81 -2.69
N LEU A 176 -3.71 1.75 -3.62
CA LEU A 176 -4.62 1.71 -4.76
C LEU A 176 -4.35 0.50 -5.65
N SER A 177 -3.09 0.14 -5.91
CA SER A 177 -2.75 -1.03 -6.72
C SER A 177 -3.09 -2.37 -6.04
N GLY A 178 -3.21 -2.38 -4.71
CA GLY A 178 -3.72 -3.52 -3.95
C GLY A 178 -5.25 -3.57 -3.85
N SER A 179 -5.96 -2.51 -4.25
CA SER A 179 -7.42 -2.44 -4.16
C SER A 179 -8.09 -3.32 -5.20
N PRO A 180 -9.10 -4.12 -4.82
CA PRO A 180 -9.87 -4.91 -5.79
C PRO A 180 -10.58 -4.07 -6.85
N THR A 181 -10.94 -2.82 -6.51
CA THR A 181 -11.57 -1.88 -7.46
C THR A 181 -10.68 -1.58 -8.66
N LEU A 182 -9.36 -1.62 -8.49
CA LEU A 182 -8.39 -1.32 -9.54
C LEU A 182 -7.63 -2.59 -9.98
N ALA A 183 -8.13 -3.78 -9.67
CA ALA A 183 -7.49 -5.04 -10.07
C ALA A 183 -7.39 -5.15 -11.61
N GLY A 184 -6.29 -5.70 -12.09
CA GLY A 184 -5.95 -5.79 -13.51
C GLY A 184 -5.37 -4.51 -14.17
N ARG A 185 -5.41 -3.33 -13.52
CA ARG A 185 -5.02 -2.05 -14.13
C ARG A 185 -3.55 -1.70 -13.93
N LEU A 186 -3.01 -0.90 -14.83
CA LEU A 186 -1.87 -0.02 -14.53
C LEU A 186 -2.38 1.21 -13.77
N VAL A 187 -1.89 1.43 -12.56
CA VAL A 187 -2.32 2.55 -11.71
C VAL A 187 -1.27 3.66 -11.78
N PHE A 188 -1.70 4.87 -12.11
CA PHE A 188 -0.88 6.08 -12.18
C PHE A 188 -1.44 7.13 -11.25
N VAL A 189 -0.73 7.43 -10.16
CA VAL A 189 -1.13 8.48 -9.20
C VAL A 189 -0.25 9.68 -9.37
N ARG A 190 -0.84 10.88 -9.46
CA ARG A 190 -0.11 12.14 -9.50
C ARG A 190 -0.42 13.04 -8.32
N THR A 191 0.50 13.95 -8.02
CA THR A 191 0.24 15.13 -7.18
C THR A 191 1.13 16.29 -7.61
N LEU A 192 0.64 17.52 -7.44
CA LEU A 192 1.43 18.74 -7.60
C LEU A 192 2.33 18.95 -6.38
N ALA A 193 3.64 18.95 -6.60
CA ALA A 193 4.63 19.21 -5.56
C ALA A 193 4.72 20.72 -5.25
N PRO A 194 5.20 21.11 -4.05
CA PRO A 194 5.33 22.52 -3.66
C PRO A 194 6.22 23.36 -4.60
N ASP A 195 7.15 22.71 -5.31
CA ASP A 195 8.05 23.33 -6.27
C ASP A 195 7.42 23.54 -7.68
N GLY A 196 6.10 23.33 -7.81
CA GLY A 196 5.35 23.58 -9.05
C GLY A 196 5.46 22.47 -10.11
N THR A 197 6.10 21.35 -9.79
CA THR A 197 6.19 20.18 -10.69
C THR A 197 5.17 19.09 -10.33
N TYR A 198 4.76 18.30 -11.31
CA TYR A 198 4.00 17.09 -11.02
C TYR A 198 4.93 15.94 -10.67
N LYS A 199 4.61 15.23 -9.59
CA LYS A 199 5.19 13.93 -9.26
C LYS A 199 4.19 12.83 -9.57
N PHE A 200 4.68 11.75 -10.15
CA PHE A 200 3.91 10.55 -10.45
C PHE A 200 4.50 9.33 -9.73
N SER A 201 3.62 8.43 -9.33
CA SER A 201 3.97 7.06 -8.95
C SER A 201 3.06 6.09 -9.69
N SER A 202 3.66 5.10 -10.34
CA SER A 202 2.95 4.04 -11.05
C SER A 202 3.18 2.67 -10.45
N ARG A 203 2.16 1.82 -10.55
CA ARG A 203 2.17 0.44 -10.08
C ARG A 203 1.38 -0.45 -11.03
N LYS A 204 1.82 -1.69 -11.20
CA LYS A 204 0.95 -2.77 -11.68
C LYS A 204 0.06 -3.20 -10.53
N SER A 205 -1.27 -3.18 -10.73
CA SER A 205 -2.18 -3.68 -9.71
C SER A 205 -2.11 -5.20 -9.58
N LEU A 206 -2.73 -5.73 -8.53
CA LEU A 206 -2.98 -7.16 -8.40
C LEU A 206 -3.67 -7.71 -9.65
N GLY A 207 -3.17 -8.83 -10.18
CA GLY A 207 -3.71 -9.47 -11.38
C GLY A 207 -3.48 -8.72 -12.71
N CYS A 208 -2.64 -7.67 -12.73
CA CYS A 208 -2.36 -6.94 -13.97
C CYS A 208 -1.54 -7.79 -14.96
N ALA A 209 -2.12 -8.08 -16.13
CA ALA A 209 -1.51 -8.88 -17.19
C ALA A 209 -0.60 -8.07 -18.14
N SER A 210 -0.50 -6.75 -17.96
CA SER A 210 0.33 -5.90 -18.83
C SER A 210 1.80 -6.29 -18.75
N ARG A 211 2.44 -6.47 -19.91
CA ARG A 211 3.90 -6.68 -20.02
C ARG A 211 4.70 -5.39 -19.92
N ALA A 212 4.07 -4.21 -19.87
CA ALA A 212 4.77 -2.93 -19.84
C ALA A 212 5.77 -2.85 -18.68
N ASN A 213 7.00 -2.41 -18.95
CA ASN A 213 7.98 -2.05 -17.95
C ASN A 213 7.76 -0.59 -17.55
N LEU A 214 7.10 -0.39 -16.41
CA LEU A 214 6.77 0.96 -15.93
C LEU A 214 8.00 1.85 -15.73
N GLY A 215 9.15 1.28 -15.36
CA GLY A 215 10.41 2.01 -15.23
C GLY A 215 10.88 2.60 -16.56
N LEU A 216 10.83 1.82 -17.64
CA LEU A 216 11.20 2.28 -18.98
C LEU A 216 10.20 3.30 -19.53
N VAL A 217 8.91 3.02 -19.38
CA VAL A 217 7.83 3.94 -19.79
C VAL A 217 7.97 5.29 -19.10
N MET A 218 8.13 5.30 -17.77
CA MET A 218 8.25 6.53 -16.99
C MET A 218 9.50 7.33 -17.33
N ARG A 219 10.63 6.66 -17.58
CA ARG A 219 11.86 7.33 -18.01
C ARG A 219 11.66 8.00 -19.38
N HIS A 220 11.23 7.22 -20.37
CA HIS A 220 11.05 7.70 -21.73
C HIS A 220 10.09 8.90 -21.83
N CYS A 221 8.90 8.77 -21.21
CA CYS A 221 7.91 9.85 -21.27
C CYS A 221 8.28 11.05 -20.43
N ALA A 222 9.01 10.89 -19.33
CA ALA A 222 9.48 12.04 -18.57
C ALA A 222 10.59 12.80 -19.32
N GLU A 223 11.56 12.10 -19.91
CA GLU A 223 12.66 12.71 -20.66
C GLU A 223 12.16 13.51 -21.87
N SER A 224 11.12 13.02 -22.58
CA SER A 224 10.53 13.73 -23.73
C SER A 224 9.90 15.08 -23.37
N VAL A 225 9.58 15.30 -22.08
CA VAL A 225 9.04 16.55 -21.54
C VAL A 225 10.00 17.27 -20.59
N LYS A 226 11.31 16.99 -20.68
CA LYS A 226 12.36 17.57 -19.80
C LYS A 226 12.14 17.29 -18.30
N GLY A 227 11.46 16.19 -18.00
CA GLY A 227 11.33 15.63 -16.66
C GLY A 227 12.40 14.58 -16.36
N THR A 228 12.24 13.90 -15.24
CA THR A 228 13.10 12.78 -14.82
C THR A 228 12.23 11.64 -14.33
N GLY A 229 12.51 10.41 -14.77
CA GLY A 229 11.71 9.25 -14.40
C GLY A 229 12.52 7.95 -14.39
N GLY A 230 11.96 6.93 -13.76
CA GLY A 230 12.56 5.61 -13.70
C GLY A 230 11.94 4.72 -12.63
N GLY A 231 12.51 3.55 -12.46
CA GLY A 231 12.07 2.55 -11.49
C GLY A 231 12.18 1.14 -12.04
N HIS A 232 11.34 0.25 -11.51
CA HIS A 232 11.27 -1.15 -11.89
C HIS A 232 10.06 -1.42 -12.78
N ALA A 233 10.02 -2.63 -13.37
CA ALA A 233 8.94 -3.03 -14.26
C ALA A 233 7.54 -2.95 -13.63
N ALA A 234 7.42 -3.30 -12.35
CA ALA A 234 6.14 -3.29 -11.63
C ALA A 234 5.82 -1.95 -10.93
N ALA A 235 6.80 -1.04 -10.85
CA ALA A 235 6.78 0.07 -9.90
C ALA A 235 7.75 1.17 -10.32
N ALA A 236 7.24 2.35 -10.67
CA ALA A 236 8.06 3.45 -11.12
C ALA A 236 7.53 4.81 -10.66
N GLY A 237 8.32 5.86 -10.89
CA GLY A 237 7.91 7.23 -10.64
C GLY A 237 8.61 8.20 -11.58
N CYS A 238 8.06 9.40 -11.66
CA CYS A 238 8.69 10.49 -12.39
C CYS A 238 8.31 11.85 -11.80
N ARG A 239 9.03 12.87 -12.26
CA ARG A 239 8.78 14.28 -12.00
C ARG A 239 8.82 15.03 -13.32
N ILE A 240 7.80 15.85 -13.58
CA ILE A 240 7.65 16.60 -14.83
C ILE A 240 7.26 18.06 -14.56
N PRO A 241 7.62 19.01 -15.46
CA PRO A 241 7.06 20.35 -15.43
C PRO A 241 5.53 20.34 -15.54
N SER A 242 4.85 21.20 -14.77
CA SER A 242 3.37 21.28 -14.77
C SER A 242 2.80 21.67 -16.14
N SER A 243 3.52 22.49 -16.91
CA SER A 243 3.17 22.90 -18.27
C SER A 243 3.13 21.75 -19.29
N SER A 244 3.69 20.59 -18.96
CA SER A 244 3.87 19.48 -19.90
C SER A 244 2.98 18.27 -19.59
N LEU A 245 2.00 18.45 -18.70
CA LEU A 245 1.12 17.38 -18.23
C LEU A 245 0.40 16.65 -19.38
N ASP A 246 -0.21 17.38 -20.32
CA ASP A 246 -1.00 16.77 -21.39
C ASP A 246 -0.13 15.98 -22.37
N SER A 247 1.02 16.53 -22.74
CA SER A 247 2.01 15.83 -23.57
C SER A 247 2.54 14.57 -22.89
N PHE A 248 2.80 14.63 -21.58
CA PHE A 248 3.24 13.49 -20.79
C PHE A 248 2.17 12.38 -20.75
N LEU A 249 0.92 12.73 -20.44
CA LEU A 249 -0.18 11.76 -20.38
C LEU A 249 -0.43 11.10 -21.75
N SER A 250 -0.28 11.86 -22.84
CA SER A 250 -0.40 11.34 -24.20
C SER A 250 0.72 10.35 -24.53
N CYS A 251 1.97 10.68 -24.20
CA CYS A 251 3.10 9.75 -24.31
C CYS A 251 2.86 8.48 -23.49
N LEU A 252 2.40 8.64 -22.25
CA LEU A 252 2.20 7.52 -21.33
C LEU A 252 1.18 6.52 -21.88
N LYS A 253 0.03 6.99 -22.36
CA LYS A 253 -1.02 6.14 -22.95
C LYS A 253 -0.54 5.37 -24.18
N ALA A 254 0.35 5.95 -24.98
CA ALA A 254 0.96 5.25 -26.12
C ALA A 254 2.02 4.23 -25.65
N ALA A 255 2.92 4.64 -24.78
CA ALA A 255 4.08 3.85 -24.36
C ALA A 255 3.70 2.59 -23.56
N VAL A 256 2.62 2.61 -22.78
CA VAL A 256 2.19 1.42 -22.01
C VAL A 256 1.72 0.25 -22.89
N ASN A 257 1.38 0.52 -24.16
CA ASN A 257 0.94 -0.49 -25.12
C ASN A 257 2.03 -0.82 -26.15
N ASP A 258 3.22 -0.24 -26.03
CA ASP A 258 4.30 -0.41 -26.99
C ASP A 258 5.22 -1.56 -26.57
N GLU A 259 5.37 -2.54 -27.46
CA GLU A 259 6.23 -3.71 -27.27
C GLU A 259 7.69 -3.33 -27.01
N LYS A 260 8.17 -2.16 -27.46
CA LYS A 260 9.53 -1.69 -27.16
C LYS A 260 9.79 -1.51 -25.66
N PHE A 261 8.73 -1.37 -24.86
CA PHE A 261 8.81 -1.22 -23.41
C PHE A 261 8.28 -2.44 -22.66
N ALA A 262 7.94 -3.53 -23.33
CA ALA A 262 7.52 -4.76 -22.68
C ALA A 262 8.70 -5.44 -21.95
N THR A 263 8.44 -6.07 -20.81
CA THR A 263 9.37 -7.03 -20.22
C THR A 263 9.41 -8.28 -21.08
N SER A 264 10.63 -8.78 -21.34
CA SER A 264 10.88 -10.06 -21.99
C SER A 264 10.10 -11.18 -21.32
#